data_AF-A0A2D9FXL1-F1
#
_entry.id   AF-A0A2D9FXL1-F1
#
_cell.length_a   1.000
_cell.length_b   1.000
_cell.length_c   1.000
_cell.angle_alpha   90.00
_cell.angle_beta   90.00
_cell.angle_gamma   90.00
#
_symmetry.space_group_name_H-M   'P 1'
#
loop_
_entity.id
_entity.type
_entity.pdbx_description
1 polymer ?
#
loop_
_entity_poly.entity_id
_entity_poly.type
_entity_poly.pdbx_seq_one_letter_code
_entity_poly.pdbx_strand_id
1 'polypeptide(L)'
;MAKRGRKTSNSQPMFFSAYNYKLIGIAIFLIFAGFTAMYFENEINGFISLFISPIVIMAGFVLVVFAIMKHDRDDENEAVET
;
A
#
# COMPACT_ATOMS: atom_id res chain seq x y z
N MET A 1 -43.11 -19.32 -8.20
CA MET A 1 -42.02 -18.65 -8.94
C MET A 1 -41.42 -17.58 -8.04
N ALA A 2 -40.29 -17.86 -7.37
CA ALA A 2 -39.71 -16.94 -6.37
C ALA A 2 -38.88 -15.86 -7.07
N LYS A 3 -39.28 -14.60 -6.88
CA LYS A 3 -38.62 -13.41 -7.46
C LYS A 3 -37.31 -13.16 -6.70
N ARG A 4 -36.17 -13.48 -7.32
CA ARG A 4 -34.83 -13.29 -6.76
C ARG A 4 -34.58 -11.78 -6.58
N GLY A 5 -34.55 -11.31 -5.33
CA GLY A 5 -34.25 -9.93 -5.01
C GLY A 5 -32.87 -9.54 -5.51
N ARG A 6 -32.82 -8.55 -6.41
CA ARG A 6 -31.57 -8.01 -6.96
C ARG A 6 -30.89 -7.21 -5.85
N LYS A 7 -29.82 -7.76 -5.28
CA LYS A 7 -29.00 -7.08 -4.26
C LYS A 7 -28.21 -5.97 -4.96
N THR A 8 -28.72 -4.75 -4.93
CA THR A 8 -28.01 -3.57 -5.43
C THR A 8 -26.86 -3.28 -4.47
N SER A 9 -25.66 -3.76 -4.80
CA SER A 9 -24.44 -3.33 -4.14
C SER A 9 -24.22 -1.86 -4.49
N ASN A 10 -24.44 -0.98 -3.51
CA ASN A 10 -24.08 0.43 -3.61
C ASN A 10 -22.56 0.51 -3.41
N SER A 11 -21.81 0.20 -4.47
CA SER A 11 -20.35 0.26 -4.47
C SER A 11 -19.96 1.71 -4.68
N GLN A 12 -19.83 2.45 -3.59
CA GLN A 12 -19.17 3.76 -3.61
C GLN A 12 -17.78 3.58 -4.22
N PRO A 13 -17.39 4.41 -5.21
CA PRO A 13 -16.06 4.31 -5.79
C PRO A 13 -15.02 4.60 -4.70
N MET A 14 -14.14 3.65 -4.45
CA MET A 14 -13.02 3.86 -3.52
C MET A 14 -12.02 4.84 -4.14
N PHE A 15 -11.38 5.66 -3.31
CA PHE A 15 -10.39 6.65 -3.77
C PHE A 15 -9.14 6.03 -4.41
N PHE A 16 -8.84 4.77 -4.11
CA PHE A 16 -7.71 4.02 -4.64
C PHE A 16 -8.15 2.60 -5.00
N SER A 17 -7.44 1.99 -5.96
CA SER A 17 -7.63 0.58 -6.30
C SER A 17 -7.19 -0.33 -5.14
N ALA A 18 -7.73 -1.56 -5.12
CA ALA A 18 -7.33 -2.57 -4.15
C ALA A 18 -5.83 -2.88 -4.19
N TYR A 19 -5.20 -2.72 -5.36
CA TYR A 19 -3.76 -2.90 -5.52
C TYR A 19 -2.96 -1.83 -4.77
N ASN A 20 -3.34 -0.56 -4.91
CA ASN A 20 -2.67 0.54 -4.22
C ASN A 20 -2.80 0.45 -2.71
N TYR A 21 -3.96 0.02 -2.21
CA TYR A 21 -4.13 -0.23 -0.78
C TYR A 21 -3.18 -1.32 -0.25
N LYS A 22 -2.93 -2.38 -1.03
CA LYS A 22 -1.93 -3.40 -0.66
C LYS A 22 -0.52 -2.81 -0.64
N LEU A 23 -0.16 -1.97 -1.62
CA LEU A 23 1.14 -1.30 -1.64
C LEU A 23 1.34 -0.40 -0.42
N ILE A 24 0.33 0.39 -0.04
CA ILE A 24 0.38 1.21 1.18
C ILE A 24 0.59 0.31 2.42
N GLY A 25 -0.10 -0.83 2.50
CA GLY A 25 0.10 -1.79 3.59
C GLY A 25 1.54 -2.31 3.68
N ILE A 26 2.14 -2.67 2.54
CA ILE A 26 3.54 -3.10 2.46
C ILE A 26 4.49 -1.97 2.87
N ALA A 27 4.21 -0.75 2.43
CA ALA A 27 5.02 0.41 2.76
C ALA A 27 5.05 0.68 4.27
N ILE A 28 3.89 0.65 4.93
CA ILE A 28 3.77 0.79 6.38
C ILE A 28 4.53 -0.33 7.08
N PHE A 29 4.39 -1.57 6.61
CA PHE A 29 5.11 -2.71 7.16
C PHE A 29 6.63 -2.54 7.08
N LEU A 30 7.17 -2.04 5.96
CA LEU A 30 8.60 -1.76 5.80
C LEU A 30 9.10 -0.71 6.81
N ILE A 31 8.37 0.39 6.96
CA ILE A 31 8.72 1.44 7.94
C ILE A 31 8.75 0.84 9.34
N PHE A 32 7.73 0.06 9.70
CA PHE A 32 7.63 -0.58 11.00
C PHE A 32 8.76 -1.60 11.22
N ALA A 33 9.10 -2.39 10.20
CA ALA A 33 10.18 -3.35 10.25
C ALA A 33 11.55 -2.67 10.44
N GLY A 34 11.81 -1.54 9.78
CA GLY A 34 13.05 -0.79 9.95
C GLY A 34 13.23 -0.26 11.38
N PHE A 35 12.17 0.29 11.98
CA PHE A 35 12.23 0.71 13.38
C PHE A 35 12.30 -0.47 14.36
N THR A 36 11.60 -1.56 14.07
CA THR A 36 11.65 -2.78 14.90
C THR A 36 13.04 -3.41 14.86
N ALA A 37 13.70 -3.41 13.71
CA ALA A 37 15.08 -3.89 13.57
C ALA A 37 16.06 -3.05 14.40
N MET A 38 15.89 -1.72 14.39
CA MET A 38 16.65 -0.79 15.25
C MET A 38 16.42 -1.11 16.74
N TYR A 39 15.18 -1.41 17.12
CA TYR A 39 14.83 -1.76 18.50
C TYR A 39 15.51 -3.07 18.95
N PHE A 40 15.61 -4.08 18.08
CA PHE A 40 16.25 -5.34 18.45
C PHE A 40 17.77 -5.23 18.59
N GLU A 41 18.43 -4.41 17.79
CA GLU A 41 19.88 -4.22 17.88
C GLU A 41 20.30 -3.54 19.20
N ASN A 42 19.41 -2.74 19.82
CA ASN A 42 19.66 -2.01 21.09
C ASN A 42 20.93 -1.14 21.08
N GLU A 43 21.48 -0.83 19.91
CA GLU A 43 22.66 -0.01 19.74
C GLU A 43 22.45 0.99 18.61
N ILE A 44 22.45 2.27 18.94
CA ILE A 44 22.19 3.36 17.97
C ILE A 44 23.28 3.42 16.90
N ASN A 45 24.52 3.07 17.26
CA ASN A 45 25.67 3.01 16.36
C ASN A 45 25.86 1.61 15.74
N GLY A 46 24.91 0.71 15.97
CA GLY A 46 24.91 -0.62 15.38
C GLY A 46 24.76 -0.56 13.85
N PHE A 47 25.26 -1.58 13.17
CA PHE A 47 25.27 -1.61 11.71
C PHE A 47 23.85 -1.59 11.12
N ILE A 48 22.90 -2.28 11.76
CA ILE A 48 21.53 -2.35 11.29
C ILE A 48 20.86 -0.98 11.45
N SER A 49 21.00 -0.37 12.61
CA SER A 49 20.43 0.92 12.98
C SER A 49 20.97 2.05 12.11
N LEU A 50 22.27 2.03 11.79
CA LEU A 50 22.95 3.11 11.08
C LEU A 50 22.83 2.99 9.56
N PHE A 51 22.80 1.77 9.00
CA PHE A 51 22.81 1.56 7.54
C PHE A 51 21.55 0.88 7.01
N ILE A 52 21.09 -0.21 7.63
CA ILE A 52 19.98 -1.00 7.08
C ILE A 52 18.64 -0.31 7.33
N SER A 53 18.36 0.08 8.57
CA SER A 53 17.08 0.67 8.98
C SER A 53 16.74 1.95 8.19
N PRO A 54 17.67 2.91 7.98
CA PRO A 54 17.38 4.09 7.18
C PRO A 54 17.01 3.76 5.73
N ILE A 55 17.69 2.78 5.11
CA ILE A 55 17.40 2.35 3.74
C ILE A 55 16.02 1.69 3.66
N VAL A 56 15.70 0.80 4.61
CA VAL A 56 14.40 0.11 4.66
C VAL A 56 13.25 1.10 4.87
N ILE A 57 13.42 2.04 5.80
CA ILE A 57 12.42 3.09 6.06
C ILE A 57 12.24 3.98 4.83
N MET A 58 13.35 4.38 4.16
CA MET A 58 13.27 5.15 2.92
C MET A 58 12.57 4.41 1.79
N ALA A 59 12.85 3.11 1.62
CA ALA A 59 12.13 2.28 0.66
C ALA A 59 10.62 2.26 0.96
N GLY A 60 10.24 2.16 2.24
CA GLY A 60 8.85 2.28 2.68
C GLY A 60 8.22 3.61 2.24
N PHE A 61 8.86 4.74 2.51
CA PHE A 61 8.34 6.05 2.09
C PHE A 61 8.23 6.22 0.58
N VAL A 62 9.23 5.77 -0.19
CA VAL A 62 9.17 5.79 -1.67
C VAL A 62 7.98 4.97 -2.16
N LEU A 63 7.71 3.82 -1.54
CA LEU A 63 6.59 2.95 -1.88
C LEU A 63 5.23 3.60 -1.54
N VAL A 64 5.12 4.34 -0.43
CA VAL A 64 3.92 5.17 -0.14
C VAL A 64 3.68 6.18 -1.26
N VAL A 65 4.71 6.94 -1.64
CA VAL A 65 4.60 7.95 -2.69
C VAL A 65 4.17 7.30 -4.01
N PHE A 66 4.80 6.17 -4.38
CA PHE A 66 4.45 5.42 -5.57
C PHE A 66 2.99 4.93 -5.54
N ALA A 67 2.54 4.39 -4.41
CA ALA A 67 1.16 3.87 -4.25
C ALA A 67 0.11 4.98 -4.32
N ILE A 68 0.43 6.20 -3.86
CA ILE A 68 -0.46 7.35 -3.98
C ILE A 68 -0.46 7.88 -5.42
N MET A 69 0.71 7.95 -6.05
CA MET A 69 0.88 8.55 -7.37
C MET A 69 0.31 7.67 -8.50
N LYS A 70 0.30 6.34 -8.33
CA LYS A 70 -0.30 5.40 -9.28
C LYS A 70 -1.82 5.48 -9.22
N HIS A 71 -2.44 6.56 -9.66
CA HIS A 71 -3.90 6.67 -9.64
C HIS A 71 -4.48 5.80 -10.78
N ASP A 72 -5.06 4.63 -10.44
CA ASP A 72 -5.72 3.72 -11.40
C ASP A 72 -7.10 4.28 -11.81
N ARG A 73 -7.12 5.48 -12.41
CA ARG A 73 -8.34 6.19 -12.79
C ARG A 73 -8.91 5.79 -14.14
N ASP A 74 -8.13 5.05 -14.93
CA ASP A 74 -8.36 4.93 -16.37
C ASP A 74 -8.67 3.49 -16.84
N ASP A 75 -8.57 2.48 -15.97
CA ASP A 75 -8.79 1.09 -16.39
C ASP A 75 -10.29 0.69 -16.52
N GLU A 76 -11.23 1.58 -16.17
CA GLU A 76 -12.68 1.32 -16.28
C GLU A 76 -13.33 1.86 -17.57
N ASN A 77 -12.61 2.65 -18.40
CA ASN A 77 -13.20 3.30 -19.58
C ASN A 77 -12.73 2.78 -20.95
N GLU A 78 -11.71 1.91 -21.04
CA GLU A 78 -11.24 1.38 -22.34
C GLU A 78 -12.00 0.12 -22.83
N ALA A 79 -12.81 -0.53 -21.99
CA ALA A 79 -13.52 -1.76 -22.37
C ALA A 79 -14.93 -1.54 -22.95
N VAL A 80 -15.36 -0.29 -23.14
CA VAL A 80 -16.73 0.04 -23.61
C VAL A 80 -16.74 0.46 -25.09
N GLU A 81 -15.57 0.56 -25.74
CA GLU A 81 -15.47 1.06 -27.13
C GLU A 81 -14.92 0.06 -28.17
N THR A 82 -14.83 -1.24 -27.84
CA THR A 82 -14.53 -2.31 -28.82
C THR A 82 -15.69 -3.27 -29.03
#